data_AF-A0A8J7VH41-F1
#
_entry.id   AF-A0A8J7VH41-F1
#
_cell.length_a   1.000
_cell.length_b   1.000
_cell.length_c   1.000
_cell.angle_alpha   90.00
_cell.angle_beta   90.00
_cell.angle_gamma   90.00
#
_symmetry.space_group_name_H-M   'P 1'
#
loop_
_entity.id
_entity.type
_entity.pdbx_description
1 polymer ?
#
loop_
_entity_poly.entity_id
_entity_poly.type
_entity_poly.pdbx_seq_one_letter_code
_entity_poly.pdbx_strand_id
1 'polypeptide(L)' 'MGKLADLVILDRDIFSIAPEEIISAEISATIKNGFVVYRNF' A
#
# COMPACT_ATOMS: atom_id res chain seq x y z
N MET A 1 -0.41 -15.16 17.61
CA MET A 1 0.19 -14.89 16.29
C MET A 1 -0.88 -15.09 15.22
N GLY A 2 -1.05 -14.15 14.29
CA GLY A 2 -1.90 -14.32 13.11
C GLY A 2 -3.00 -13.27 12.97
N LYS A 3 -2.67 -12.10 12.40
CA LYS A 3 -3.66 -11.21 11.76
C LYS A 3 -3.64 -11.56 10.27
N LEU A 4 -4.81 -11.70 9.64
CA LEU A 4 -4.89 -11.85 8.19
C LEU A 4 -4.12 -10.68 7.55
N ALA A 5 -3.17 -11.00 6.67
CA ALA A 5 -2.29 -10.02 6.04
C ALA A 5 -3.10 -9.23 5.00
N ASP A 6 -3.82 -8.23 5.49
CA ASP A 6 -4.50 -7.22 4.71
C ASP A 6 -3.64 -5.96 4.76
N LEU A 7 -2.95 -5.67 3.66
CA LEU A 7 -2.08 -4.50 3.53
C LEU A 7 -2.00 -4.02 2.07
N VAL A 8 -1.72 -2.73 1.92
CA VAL A 8 -1.49 -2.05 0.64
C VAL A 8 -0.05 -1.56 0.59
N ILE A 9 0.54 -1.65 -0.60
CA ILE A 9 1.86 -1.09 -0.91
C ILE A 9 1.62 0.19 -1.72
N LEU A 10 2.20 1.28 -1.27
CA LEU A 10 2.18 2.58 -1.95
C LEU A 10 3.47 2.76 -2.75
N ASP A 11 3.41 3.58 -3.78
CA ASP A 11 4.54 3.92 -4.65
C ASP A 11 5.64 4.74 -3.94
N ARG A 12 5.33 5.28 -2.76
CA ARG A 12 6.23 6.11 -1.93
C ARG A 12 5.98 5.92 -0.44
N ASP A 13 6.97 6.31 0.36
CA ASP A 13 6.82 6.37 1.82
C ASP A 13 6.07 7.64 2.22
N ILE A 14 4.83 7.46 2.69
CA ILE A 14 3.97 8.56 3.11
C ILE A 14 4.45 9.24 4.41
N PHE A 15 5.37 8.63 5.16
CA PHE A 15 5.95 9.23 6.37
C PHE A 15 7.11 10.17 6.06
N SER A 16 7.64 10.15 4.83
CA SER A 16 8.77 10.99 4.40
C SER A 16 8.37 12.16 3.49
N ILE A 17 7.08 12.35 3.21
CA ILE A 17 6.57 13.39 2.28
C ILE A 17 5.69 14.41 3.01
N ALA A 18 5.38 15.53 2.35
CA ALA A 18 4.45 16.51 2.91
C ALA A 18 3.02 15.92 2.97
N PRO A 19 2.20 16.28 3.99
CA PRO A 19 0.84 15.78 4.13
C PRO A 19 -0.04 15.98 2.88
N GLU A 20 0.16 17.09 2.15
CA GLU A 20 -0.57 17.43 0.94
C GLU A 20 -0.24 16.47 -0.21
N GLU A 21 0.95 15.86 -0.22
CA GLU A 21 1.39 14.93 -1.26
C GLU A 21 0.81 13.53 -1.07
N ILE A 22 0.35 13.18 0.14
CA ILE A 22 -0.23 11.86 0.46
C ILE A 22 -1.40 11.53 -0.45
N ILE A 23 -2.22 12.53 -0.83
CA ILE A 23 -3.38 12.37 -1.72
C ILE A 23 -2.99 11.86 -3.13
N SER A 24 -1.73 12.08 -3.52
CA SER A 24 -1.19 11.71 -4.83
C SER A 24 -0.39 10.40 -4.82
N ALA A 25 -0.28 9.74 -3.66
CA ALA A 25 0.36 8.44 -3.57
C ALA A 25 -0.50 7.38 -4.29
N GLU A 26 0.14 6.56 -5.13
CA GLU A 26 -0.53 5.53 -5.90
C GLU A 26 -0.39 4.17 -5.22
N ILE A 27 -1.38 3.30 -5.41
CA ILE A 27 -1.33 1.92 -4.93
C ILE A 27 -0.51 1.10 -5.95
N SER A 28 0.63 0.57 -5.52
CA SER A 28 1.44 -0.35 -6.34
C SER A 28 0.97 -1.80 -6.22
N ALA A 29 0.43 -2.20 -5.06
CA ALA A 29 -0.12 -3.55 -4.86
C ALA A 29 -1.12 -3.62 -3.70
N THR A 30 -2.04 -4.57 -3.78
CA THR A 30 -2.96 -4.92 -2.69
C THR A 30 -2.80 -6.39 -2.35
N ILE A 31 -2.61 -6.69 -1.07
CA ILE A 31 -2.54 -8.05 -0.53
C ILE A 31 -3.72 -8.25 0.42
N LYS A 32 -4.50 -9.31 0.16
CA LYS A 32 -5.66 -9.69 0.96
C LYS A 32 -5.53 -11.14 1.37
N ASN A 33 -5.65 -11.44 2.66
CA ASN A 33 -5.47 -12.79 3.20
C ASN A 33 -4.15 -13.46 2.73
N GLY A 34 -3.07 -12.68 2.55
CA GLY A 34 -1.79 -13.19 2.05
C GLY A 34 -1.70 -13.41 0.53
N PHE A 35 -2.76 -13.15 -0.23
CA PHE A 35 -2.77 -13.23 -1.69
C PHE A 35 -2.67 -11.84 -2.32
N VAL A 36 -1.82 -11.70 -3.35
CA VAL A 36 -1.77 -10.49 -4.16
C VAL A 36 -3.01 -10.45 -5.04
N VAL A 37 -3.87 -9.44 -4.86
CA VAL A 37 -5.11 -9.27 -5.62
C VAL A 37 -5.05 -8.11 -6.62
N TYR A 38 -4.04 -7.24 -6.49
CA TYR A 38 -3.79 -6.12 -7.40
C TYR A 38 -2.29 -5.82 -7.47
N ARG A 39 -1.85 -5.36 -8.63
CA ARG A 39 -0.44 -5.05 -8.92
C ARG A 39 -0.35 -4.06 -10.10
N ASN A 40 0.42 -2.99 -9.93
CA ASN A 40 0.62 -1.94 -10.91
C ASN A 40 2.09 -1.50 -10.94
N PHE A 41 2.88 -2.17 -11.78
CA PHE A 41 4.27 -1.85 -12.09
C PHE A 41 4.67 -2.44 -13.44
#